data_AF-A0A919YL21-F1
#
_entry.id   AF-A0A919YL21-F1
#
_cell.length_a   1.000
_cell.length_b   1.000
_cell.length_c   1.000
_cell.angle_alpha   90.00
_cell.angle_beta   90.00
_cell.angle_gamma   90.00
#
_symmetry.space_group_name_H-M   'P 1'
#
loop_
_entity.id
_entity.type
_entity.pdbx_description
1 polymer ?
#
loop_
_entity_poly.entity_id
_entity_poly.type
_entity_poly.pdbx_seq_one_letter_code
_entity_poly.pdbx_strand_id
1 'polypeptide(L)' 'MFLGDGGEFLIGPEDEKWDLVMLVRQCSAQSFLAFSSHQDYLAGIGHRTAAIEDSRLLPMAELPKPN' A
#
# COMPACT_ATOMS: atom_id res chain seq x y z
N MET A 1 7.99 8.75 4.49
CA MET A 1 6.75 8.27 3.86
C MET A 1 6.62 8.99 2.53
N PHE A 2 6.30 8.27 1.46
CA PHE A 2 5.98 8.85 0.16
C PHE A 2 4.49 8.63 -0.12
N LEU A 3 3.85 9.64 -0.70
CA LEU A 3 2.47 9.61 -1.15
C LEU A 3 2.42 10.34 -2.49
N GLY A 4 1.82 9.71 -3.49
CA GLY A 4 1.67 10.28 -4.82
C GLY A 4 0.31 9.91 -5.41
N ASP A 5 -0.17 10.77 -6.29
CA ASP A 5 -1.26 10.43 -7.20
C ASP A 5 -0.82 9.26 -8.07
N GLY A 6 -1.73 8.32 -8.31
CA GLY A 6 -1.47 7.26 -9.26
C GLY A 6 -1.73 7.73 -10.70
N GLY A 7 -1.90 6.78 -11.61
CA GLY A 7 -2.15 7.08 -13.02
C GLY A 7 -2.05 5.84 -13.87
N GLU A 8 -1.88 6.05 -15.18
CA GLU A 8 -1.68 5.00 -16.15
C GLU A 8 -0.25 4.46 -16.10
N PHE A 9 -0.09 3.20 -16.45
CA PHE A 9 1.23 2.61 -16.60
C PHE A 9 1.88 3.10 -17.89
N LEU A 10 3.09 3.65 -17.78
CA LEU A 10 3.94 3.90 -18.95
C LEU A 10 4.38 2.58 -19.61
N ILE A 11 4.59 1.54 -18.80
CA ILE A 11 4.89 0.17 -19.22
C ILE A 11 4.13 -0.76 -18.28
N GLY A 12 3.08 -1.40 -18.79
CA GLY A 12 2.19 -2.26 -18.00
C GLY A 12 0.90 -2.58 -18.77
N PRO A 13 -0.02 -3.33 -18.16
CA PRO A 13 -1.36 -3.54 -18.69
C PRO A 13 -2.10 -2.20 -18.85
N GLU A 14 -2.70 -1.97 -20.03
CA GLU A 14 -3.40 -0.72 -20.37
C GLU A 14 -4.71 -0.54 -19.58
N ASP A 15 -5.28 -1.63 -19.08
CA ASP A 15 -6.52 -1.66 -18.32
C ASP A 15 -6.31 -1.44 -16.81
N GLU A 16 -5.06 -1.47 -16.34
CA GLU A 16 -4.75 -1.25 -14.92
C GLU A 16 -4.43 0.23 -14.68
N LYS A 17 -5.05 0.79 -13.65
CA LYS A 17 -4.77 2.14 -13.16
C LYS A 17 -4.87 2.16 -11.65
N TRP A 18 -4.13 3.05 -11.04
CA TRP A 18 -4.16 3.27 -9.60
C TRP A 18 -4.48 4.73 -9.34
N ASP A 19 -5.34 5.02 -8.36
CA ASP A 19 -5.63 6.42 -7.98
C ASP A 19 -4.63 6.95 -6.94
N LEU A 20 -3.95 6.06 -6.22
CA LEU A 20 -3.08 6.43 -5.10
C LEU A 20 -1.92 5.45 -4.91
N VAL A 21 -0.72 5.99 -4.73
CA VAL A 21 0.49 5.21 -4.40
C VAL A 21 1.10 5.71 -3.11
N MET A 22 1.44 4.79 -2.21
CA MET A 22 2.01 5.10 -0.91
C MET A 22 3.18 4.17 -0.59
N LEU A 23 4.30 4.74 -0.15
CA LEU A 23 5.45 3.99 0.36
C LEU A 23 5.75 4.38 1.82
N VAL A 24 5.59 3.41 2.72
CA VAL A 24 5.78 3.58 4.15
C VAL A 24 6.91 2.68 4.62
N ARG A 25 7.95 3.26 5.20
CA ARG A 25 8.99 2.50 5.89
C ARG A 25 8.41 1.98 7.19
N GLN A 26 8.44 0.67 7.38
CA GLN A 26 8.02 0.00 8.60
C GLN A 26 9.23 -0.63 9.29
N CYS A 27 9.20 -0.68 10.61
CA CYS A 27 10.26 -1.35 11.38
C CYS A 27 10.26 -2.87 11.17
N SER A 28 9.08 -3.47 10.97
CA SER A 28 8.92 -4.88 10.63
C SER A 28 7.57 -5.15 9.97
N ALA A 29 7.45 -6.26 9.23
CA ALA A 29 6.16 -6.73 8.71
C ALA A 29 5.15 -7.02 9.85
N GLN A 30 5.66 -7.46 11.00
CA GLN A 30 4.82 -7.75 12.17
C GLN A 30 4.26 -6.46 12.80
N SER A 31 5.02 -5.36 12.77
CA SER A 31 4.52 -4.03 13.16
C SER A 31 3.43 -3.52 12.20
N PHE A 32 3.54 -3.82 10.91
CA PHE A 32 2.50 -3.50 9.92
C PHE A 32 1.23 -4.33 10.15
N LEU A 33 1.37 -5.64 10.37
CA LEU A 33 0.25 -6.55 10.62
C LEU A 33 -0.39 -6.32 11.99
N ALA A 34 0.36 -5.90 13.01
CA ALA A 34 -0.20 -5.56 14.32
C ALA A 34 -1.20 -4.40 14.25
N PHE A 35 -1.15 -3.58 13.20
CA PHE A 35 -2.11 -2.51 12.97
C PHE A 35 -3.49 -3.03 12.53
N SER A 36 -3.56 -4.20 11.88
CA SER A 36 -4.83 -4.79 11.46
C SER A 36 -5.59 -5.50 12.60
N SER A 37 -4.90 -5.81 13.70
CA SER A 37 -5.49 -6.41 14.91
C SER A 37 -5.91 -5.40 15.98
N HIS A 38 -5.64 -4.10 15.79
CA HIS A 38 -6.18 -3.05 16.66
C HIS A 38 -7.67 -2.79 16.34
N GLN A 39 -8.53 -3.14 17.32
CA GLN A 39 -10.00 -3.15 17.18
C GLN A 39 -10.61 -1.80 16.78
N ASP A 40 -9.97 -0.67 17.10
CA ASP A 40 -10.44 0.67 16.69
C ASP A 40 -10.23 0.94 15.19
N TYR A 41 -9.27 0.26 14.53
CA TYR A 41 -9.05 0.37 13.09
C TYR A 41 -10.07 -0.45 12.29
N LEU A 42 -10.54 -1.58 12.84
CA LEU A 42 -11.58 -2.43 12.24
C LEU A 42 -12.94 -1.70 12.13
N ALA A 43 -13.23 -0.75 13.04
CA ALA A 43 -14.45 0.06 12.97
C ALA A 43 -14.46 1.01 11.74
N GLY A 44 -13.28 1.44 11.25
CA GLY A 44 -13.14 2.30 10.07
C GLY A 44 -12.94 1.55 8.74
N ILE A 45 -12.56 0.26 8.77
CA ILE A 45 -12.37 -0.56 7.57
C ILE A 45 -13.70 -0.76 6.82
N GLY A 46 -14.85 -0.80 7.51
CA GLY A 46 -16.16 -0.92 6.87
C GLY A 46 -16.47 0.18 5.85
N HIS A 47 -15.93 1.39 6.04
CA HIS A 47 -16.07 2.49 5.06
C HIS A 47 -15.03 2.41 3.93
N ARG A 48 -13.91 1.71 4.14
CA ARG A 48 -12.81 1.60 3.17
C ARG A 48 -13.00 0.44 2.18
N THR A 49 -13.67 -0.63 2.58
CA THR A 49 -13.96 -1.78 1.70
C THR A 49 -15.02 -1.48 0.64
N ALA A 50 -15.84 -0.43 0.81
CA ALA A 50 -16.85 -0.04 -0.17
C ALA A 50 -16.33 0.91 -1.27
N ALA A 51 -15.14 1.50 -1.10
CA ALA A 51 -14.62 2.56 -1.97
C ALA A 51 -13.31 2.19 -2.70
N ILE A 52 -12.72 1.02 -2.40
CA ILE A 52 -11.50 0.54 -3.05
C ILE A 52 -11.92 -0.51 -4.08
N GLU A 53 -11.83 -0.16 -5.36
CA GLU A 53 -12.05 -1.09 -6.48
C GLU A 53 -11.00 -2.20 -6.48
N ASP A 54 -9.74 -1.83 -6.26
CA ASP A 54 -8.64 -2.77 -6.13
C ASP A 54 -7.53 -2.23 -5.20
N SER A 55 -6.70 -3.11 -4.62
CA SER A 55 -5.49 -2.72 -3.90
C SER A 55 -4.39 -3.78 -3.98
N ARG A 56 -3.13 -3.34 -3.94
CA ARG A 56 -1.95 -4.20 -3.87
C ARG A 56 -1.06 -3.77 -2.71
N LEU A 57 -0.61 -4.75 -1.92
CA LEU A 57 0.36 -4.56 -0.85
C LEU A 57 1.62 -5.36 -1.17
N LEU A 58 2.70 -4.65 -1.50
CA LEU A 58 3.98 -5.27 -1.85
C LEU A 58 5.04 -4.94 -0.79
N PRO A 59 5.48 -5.92 0.03
CA PRO A 59 6.60 -5.71 0.93
C PRO A 59 7.90 -5.59 0.13
N MET A 60 8.71 -4.59 0.47
CA MET A 60 10.02 -4.37 -0.15
C MET A 60 11.10 -4.32 0.93
N ALA A 61 12.25 -4.91 0.63
CA ALA A 61 13.47 -4.78 1.42
C ALA A 61 14.48 -3.91 0.66
N GLU A 62 15.24 -3.10 1.39
CA GLU A 62 16.32 -2.33 0.77
C GLU A 62 17.40 -3.27 0.26
N LEU A 63 17.80 -3.08 -1.00
CA LEU A 63 18.99 -3.73 -1.52
C LEU A 63 20.24 -3.07 -0.93
N PRO A 64 21.31 -3.84 -0.65
CA PRO A 64 22.59 -3.25 -0.31
C PRO A 64 23.05 -2.35 -1.46
N LYS A 65 23.66 -1.21 -1.13
CA LYS A 65 24.20 -0.30 -2.15
C LYS A 65 25.29 -1.04 -2.93
N PRO A 66 25.22 -1.10 -4.28
CA PRO A 66 26.34 -1.60 -5.06
C PRO A 66 27.54 -0.67 -4.83
N ASN A 67 28.71 -1.28 -4.57
CA ASN A 67 29.99 -0.59 -4.39
C ASN A 67 30.46 0.08 -5.68
#